data_AF-A0A7K4A4B8-F1
#
_entry.id   AF-A0A7K4A4B8-F1
#
_cell.length_a   1.000
_cell.length_b   1.000
_cell.length_c   1.000
_cell.angle_alpha   90.00
_cell.angle_beta   90.00
_cell.angle_gamma   90.00
#
_symmetry.space_group_name_H-M   'P 1'
#
loop_
_entity.id
_entity.type
_entity.pdbx_description
1 polymer ?
#
loop_
_entity_poly.entity_id
_entity_poly.type
_entity_poly.pdbx_seq_one_letter_code
_entity_poly.pdbx_strand_id
1 'polypeptide(L)'
;MAFKYRLEILTILAILGFCALFLYTSSIMNEAEFAGADTQGSALVAEITGKSEEEFQPLIWQWSPPSGEIEAGIFALQAAIGGIMVGWVFGYWKGQKKTA
;
A
#
# COMPACT_ATOMS: atom_id res chain seq x y z
N MET A 1 18.31 29.22 13.21
CA MET A 1 18.52 27.87 13.72
C MET A 1 17.77 26.90 12.81
N ALA A 2 18.47 26.19 11.93
CA ALA A 2 17.82 25.28 10.98
C ALA A 2 17.04 24.21 11.78
N PHE A 3 15.76 24.04 11.49
CA PHE A 3 14.89 23.08 12.16
C PHE A 3 15.53 21.68 12.10
N LYS A 4 16.12 21.25 13.21
CA LYS A 4 16.87 20.01 13.32
C LYS A 4 16.00 18.76 13.12
N TYR A 5 14.69 18.89 13.38
CA TYR A 5 13.71 17.79 13.36
C TYR A 5 12.60 17.97 12.31
N ARG A 6 12.90 18.75 11.27
CA ARG A 6 11.90 19.19 10.30
C ARG A 6 11.21 18.03 9.59
N LEU A 7 11.98 17.01 9.22
CA LEU A 7 11.47 15.84 8.50
C LEU A 7 10.71 14.92 9.44
N GLU A 8 11.19 14.74 10.66
CA GLU A 8 10.55 13.93 11.70
C GLU A 8 9.18 14.51 12.07
N ILE A 9 9.08 15.83 12.21
CA ILE A 9 7.80 16.52 12.45
C ILE A 9 6.85 16.33 11.27
N LEU A 10 7.32 16.47 10.02
CA LEU A 10 6.50 16.23 8.83
C LEU A 10 6.02 14.78 8.75
N THR A 11 6.88 13.81 9.06
CA THR A 11 6.52 12.39 9.09
C THR A 11 5.47 12.10 10.15
N ILE A 12 5.63 12.62 11.37
CA ILE A 12 4.64 12.44 12.45
C ILE A 12 3.30 13.09 12.06
N LEU A 13 3.32 14.29 11.49
CA LEU A 13 2.10 14.95 11.01
C LEU A 13 1.42 14.15 9.90
N ALA A 14 2.18 13.58 8.97
CA ALA A 14 1.64 12.72 7.91
C ALA A 14 0.99 11.45 8.48
N ILE A 15 1.64 10.79 9.45
CA ILE A 15 1.10 9.60 10.11
C ILE A 15 -0.18 9.95 10.89
N LEU A 16 -0.16 11.02 11.68
CA LEU A 16 -1.33 11.46 12.44
C LEU A 16 -2.49 11.86 11.52
N GLY A 17 -2.20 12.58 10.43
CA GLY A 17 -3.19 12.95 9.43
C GLY A 17 -3.80 11.73 8.77
N PHE A 18 -2.98 10.74 8.40
CA PHE A 18 -3.47 9.46 7.87
C PHE A 18 -4.34 8.72 8.88
N CYS A 19 -3.90 8.57 10.13
CA CYS A 19 -4.69 7.91 11.18
C CYS A 19 -6.02 8.61 11.43
N ALA A 20 -6.03 9.94 11.48
CA ALA A 20 -7.25 10.71 11.68
C ALA A 20 -8.25 10.52 10.52
N LEU A 21 -7.76 10.60 9.27
CA LEU A 21 -8.58 10.33 8.08
C LEU A 21 -9.10 8.89 8.06
N PHE A 22 -8.23 7.93 8.36
CA PHE A 22 -8.59 6.52 8.40
C PHE A 22 -9.70 6.24 9.43
N LEU A 23 -9.52 6.69 10.67
CA LEU A 23 -10.50 6.51 11.74
C LEU A 23 -11.81 7.25 11.44
N TYR A 24 -11.74 8.45 10.88
CA TYR A 24 -12.91 9.23 10.48
C TYR A 24 -13.71 8.50 9.39
N THR A 25 -13.06 8.06 8.32
CA THR A 25 -13.70 7.32 7.22
C THR A 25 -14.30 6.01 7.72
N SER A 26 -13.57 5.24 8.52
CA SER A 26 -14.08 3.99 9.12
C SER A 26 -15.25 4.22 10.08
N SER A 27 -15.35 5.38 10.73
CA SER A 27 -16.47 5.70 11.62
C SER A 27 -17.76 6.04 10.87
N ILE A 28 -17.68 6.44 9.60
CA ILE A 28 -18.85 6.93 8.83
C ILE A 28 -19.31 5.89 7.82
N MET A 29 -18.39 5.11 7.27
CA MET A 29 -18.70 4.04 6.33
C MET A 29 -18.86 2.71 7.06
N ASN A 30 -20.11 2.33 7.35
CA ASN A 30 -20.44 1.04 8.00
C ASN A 30 -20.10 -0.19 7.15
N GLU A 31 -19.99 -0.04 5.82
CA GLU A 31 -19.64 -1.11 4.87
C GLU A 31 -18.53 -0.66 3.92
N ALA A 32 -17.51 0.05 4.43
CA ALA A 32 -16.30 0.28 3.65
C ALA A 32 -15.48 -1.02 3.58
N GLU A 33 -15.78 -1.87 2.60
CA GLU A 33 -14.80 -2.84 2.15
C GLU A 33 -13.65 -2.04 1.50
N PHE A 34 -12.45 -2.12 2.09
CA PHE A 34 -11.25 -1.51 1.52
C PHE A 34 -10.82 -2.32 0.30
N ALA A 35 -11.60 -2.22 -0.77
CA ALA A 35 -11.31 -2.85 -2.04
C ALA A 35 -10.11 -2.16 -2.70
N GLY A 36 -9.25 -2.96 -3.32
CA GLY A 36 -8.10 -2.47 -4.05
C GLY A 36 -8.50 -1.54 -5.20
N ALA A 37 -7.54 -0.73 -5.66
CA ALA A 37 -7.73 0.12 -6.83
C ALA A 37 -8.13 -0.70 -8.07
N ASP A 38 -7.62 -1.93 -8.17
CA ASP A 38 -7.93 -2.84 -9.26
C ASP A 38 -9.42 -3.19 -9.29
N THR A 39 -10.02 -3.56 -8.15
CA THR A 39 -11.45 -3.88 -8.03
C THR A 39 -12.36 -2.68 -8.31
N GLN A 40 -12.01 -1.50 -7.78
CA GLN A 40 -12.82 -0.29 -8.02
C GLN A 40 -12.69 0.19 -9.47
N GLY A 41 -11.49 0.09 -10.04
CA GLY A 41 -11.21 0.47 -11.41
C GLY A 41 -11.91 -0.44 -12.42
N SER A 42 -11.86 -1.76 -12.20
CA SER A 42 -12.49 -2.74 -13.07
C SER A 42 -14.01 -2.61 -13.06
N ALA A 43 -14.63 -2.38 -11.89
CA ALA A 43 -16.07 -2.17 -11.77
C ALA A 43 -16.55 -0.93 -12.54
N LEU A 44 -15.82 0.20 -12.42
CA LEU A 44 -16.16 1.43 -13.14
C LEU A 44 -15.99 1.27 -14.67
N VAL A 45 -14.95 0.58 -15.10
CA VAL A 45 -14.74 0.28 -16.53
C VAL A 45 -15.87 -0.60 -17.06
N ALA A 46 -16.30 -1.60 -16.29
CA ALA A 46 -17.42 -2.46 -16.66
C ALA A 46 -18.72 -1.65 -16.81
N GLU A 47 -18.99 -0.71 -15.90
CA GLU A 47 -20.15 0.20 -15.98
C GLU A 47 -20.11 1.09 -17.23
N ILE A 48 -18.97 1.73 -17.49
CA ILE A 48 -18.82 2.67 -18.62
C ILE A 48 -18.89 1.94 -19.98
N THR A 49 -18.32 0.75 -20.05
CA THR A 49 -18.20 0.00 -21.32
C THR A 49 -19.36 -0.96 -21.57
N GLY A 50 -20.16 -1.26 -20.55
CA GLY A 50 -21.23 -2.26 -20.61
C GLY A 50 -20.72 -3.70 -20.81
N LYS A 51 -19.43 -3.94 -20.62
CA LYS A 51 -18.79 -5.27 -20.71
C LYS A 51 -18.47 -5.76 -19.31
N SER A 52 -18.76 -7.02 -19.01
CA SER A 52 -18.43 -7.56 -17.68
C SER A 52 -16.91 -7.67 -17.50
N GLU A 53 -16.45 -7.70 -16.24
CA GLU A 53 -15.03 -7.95 -15.93
C GLU A 53 -14.52 -9.27 -16.52
N GLU A 54 -15.40 -10.26 -16.65
CA GLU A 54 -15.07 -11.59 -17.19
C GLU A 54 -14.78 -11.55 -18.70
N GLU A 55 -15.32 -10.56 -19.41
CA GLU A 55 -15.06 -10.35 -20.84
C GLU A 55 -13.70 -9.69 -21.10
N PHE A 56 -13.05 -9.15 -20.08
CA PHE A 56 -11.71 -8.59 -20.19
C PHE A 56 -10.67 -9.71 -20.18
N GLN A 57 -10.27 -10.12 -21.38
CA GLN A 57 -9.14 -11.04 -21.55
C GLN A 57 -7.82 -10.27 -21.49
N PRO A 58 -6.92 -10.61 -20.56
CA PRO A 58 -5.60 -9.98 -20.54
C PRO A 58 -4.81 -10.36 -21.80
N LEU A 59 -4.05 -9.40 -22.32
CA LEU A 59 -3.22 -9.57 -23.52
C LEU A 59 -2.11 -10.62 -23.34
N ILE A 60 -1.76 -10.92 -22.08
CA ILE A 60 -0.80 -11.93 -21.67
C ILE A 60 -1.47 -12.88 -20.68
N TRP A 61 -0.99 -14.12 -20.63
CA TRP A 61 -1.45 -15.09 -19.63
C TRP A 61 -1.21 -14.55 -18.22
N GLN A 62 -2.27 -14.46 -17.42
CA GLN A 62 -2.18 -14.11 -16.01
C GLN A 62 -2.16 -15.40 -15.19
N TRP A 63 -1.08 -15.62 -14.46
CA TRP A 63 -1.05 -16.65 -13.44
C TRP A 63 -1.78 -16.15 -12.20
N SER A 64 -2.81 -16.89 -11.76
CA SER A 64 -3.47 -16.65 -10.49
C SER A 64 -3.08 -17.75 -9.50
N PRO A 65 -2.75 -17.41 -8.24
CA PRO A 65 -2.50 -18.40 -7.20
C PRO A 65 -3.72 -19.34 -7.02
N PRO A 66 -3.49 -20.63 -6.76
CA PRO A 66 -4.59 -21.59 -6.61
C PRO A 66 -5.42 -21.39 -5.32
N SER A 67 -5.00 -20.48 -4.43
CA SER A 67 -5.72 -20.09 -3.21
C SER A 67 -5.35 -18.66 -2.81
N GLY A 68 -6.32 -17.91 -2.27
CA GLY A 68 -6.09 -16.57 -1.72
C GLY A 68 -5.13 -16.56 -0.53
N GLU A 69 -4.98 -17.69 0.20
CA GLU A 69 -3.98 -17.80 1.26
C GLU A 69 -2.54 -17.77 0.69
N ILE A 70 -2.34 -18.37 -0.48
CA ILE A 70 -1.04 -18.38 -1.17
C ILE A 70 -0.74 -16.98 -1.72
N GLU A 71 -1.74 -16.31 -2.29
CA GLU A 71 -1.64 -14.93 -2.73
C GLU A 71 -1.22 -14.00 -1.58
N ALA A 72 -1.94 -14.06 -0.45
CA ALA A 72 -1.63 -13.29 0.74
C ALA A 72 -0.24 -13.64 1.30
N GLY A 73 0.16 -14.91 1.26
CA GLY A 73 1.48 -15.37 1.69
C GLY A 73 2.62 -14.79 0.83
N ILE A 74 2.47 -14.79 -0.49
CA ILE A 74 3.44 -14.20 -1.42
C ILE A 74 3.49 -12.68 -1.23
N PHE A 75 2.35 -12.03 -1.05
CA PHE A 75 2.29 -10.59 -0.76
C PHE A 75 3.01 -10.24 0.56
N ALA A 76 2.74 -10.99 1.63
CA ALA A 76 3.39 -10.81 2.92
C ALA A 76 4.92 -11.01 2.84
N LEU A 77 5.38 -11.99 2.05
CA LEU A 77 6.80 -12.22 1.80
C LEU A 77 7.46 -11.02 1.09
N GLN A 78 6.82 -10.49 0.04
CA GLN A 78 7.30 -9.29 -0.66
C GLN A 78 7.39 -8.09 0.30
N ALA A 79 6.37 -7.89 1.13
CA ALA A 79 6.34 -6.83 2.14
C ALA A 79 7.48 -6.99 3.16
N ALA A 80 7.73 -8.22 3.64
CA ALA A 80 8.82 -8.50 4.58
C ALA A 80 10.20 -8.19 3.97
N ILE A 81 10.44 -8.63 2.72
CA ILE A 81 11.69 -8.34 2.01
C ILE A 81 11.85 -6.82 1.82
N GLY A 82 10.80 -6.12 1.39
CA GLY A 82 10.79 -4.66 1.27
C GLY A 82 11.13 -3.97 2.59
N GLY A 83 10.53 -4.41 3.70
CA GLY A 83 10.80 -3.91 5.04
C GLY A 83 12.26 -4.10 5.46
N ILE A 84 12.85 -5.27 5.19
CA ILE A 84 14.27 -5.53 5.45
C ILE A 84 15.16 -4.58 4.66
N MET A 85 14.90 -4.38 3.36
CA MET A 85 15.69 -3.47 2.53
C MET A 85 15.64 -2.03 3.05
N VAL A 86 14.45 -1.52 3.33
CA VAL A 86 14.26 -0.16 3.86
C VAL A 86 14.94 0.01 5.22
N GLY A 87 14.77 -0.97 6.12
CA GLY A 87 15.41 -0.99 7.43
C GLY A 87 16.93 -1.00 7.33
N TRP A 88 17.48 -1.79 6.39
CA TRP A 88 18.92 -1.84 6.13
C TRP A 88 19.47 -0.50 5.65
N VAL A 89 18.80 0.18 4.72
CA VAL A 89 19.21 1.51 4.24
C VAL A 89 19.28 2.54 5.37
N PHE A 90 18.22 2.62 6.19
CA PHE A 90 18.21 3.53 7.34
C PHE A 90 19.27 3.17 8.39
N GLY A 91 19.46 1.87 8.66
CA GLY A 91 20.50 1.37 9.55
C GLY A 91 21.89 1.75 9.06
N TYR A 92 22.17 1.57 7.77
CA TYR A 92 23.44 1.91 7.14
C TYR A 92 23.75 3.41 7.22
N TRP A 93 22.78 4.27 6.90
CA TRP A 93 22.94 5.73 7.03
C TRP A 93 23.18 6.18 8.47
N LYS A 94 22.50 5.55 9.45
CA LYS A 94 22.73 5.81 10.87
C LYS A 94 24.15 5.38 11.29
N GLY A 95 24.64 4.27 10.75
CA GLY A 95 26.00 3.77 10.98
C GLY A 95 27.07 4.73 10.47
N GLN A 96 26.93 5.22 9.24
CA GLN A 96 27.90 6.17 8.64
C GLN A 96 28.06 7.46 9.46
N LYS A 97 26.96 7.99 10.00
CA LYS A 97 26.98 9.20 10.85
C LYS A 97 27.71 9.03 12.19
N LYS A 98 27.99 7.79 12.63
CA LYS A 98 28.79 7.53 13.84
C LYS A 98 30.29 7.40 13.56
N THR A 99 30.67 7.18 12.31
CA THR A 99 32.07 6.99 11.90
C THR A 99 32.70 8.25 11.30
N ALA A 100 31.88 9.20 10.84
CA ALA A 100 32.28 10.57 10.49
C ALA A 100 32.18 11.51 11.70
#